data_AF-A0A2G5KJ03-F1
#
_entry.id   AF-A0A2G5KJ03-F1
#
_cell.length_a   1.000
_cell.length_b   1.000
_cell.length_c   1.000
_cell.angle_alpha   90.00
_cell.angle_beta   90.00
_cell.angle_gamma   90.00
#
_symmetry.space_group_name_H-M   'P 1'
#
loop_
_entity.id
_entity.type
_entity.pdbx_description
1 polymer ?
#
loop_
_entity_poly.entity_id
_entity_poly.type
_entity_poly.pdbx_seq_one_letter_code
_entity_poly.pdbx_strand_id
1 'polypeptide(L)'
;MSIQDFNYASAYSKVYSISNEGLKIVFKGELENESDRILFTSIDIPVRNLRQLSQVDFDNLKAIYSNQCVLDGDIKFFTYKKKDTLKKVIVENYFHDELSPAIDIINELVPKEHQILYDEKEIKELMKGCEEILIMETFPEIQKN
;
A
#
# COMPACT_ATOMS: atom_id res chain seq x y z
N MET A 1 5.16 -0.85 9.86
CA MET A 1 4.21 -1.04 8.74
C MET A 1 4.93 -0.72 7.45
N SER A 2 4.53 -1.34 6.34
CA SER A 2 4.95 -0.93 5.02
C SER A 2 3.81 -0.93 4.01
N ILE A 3 3.90 -0.03 3.03
CA ILE A 3 3.04 0.00 1.85
C ILE A 3 3.96 -0.13 0.64
N GLN A 4 3.68 -1.09 -0.24
CA GLN A 4 4.34 -1.18 -1.53
C GLN A 4 3.34 -0.71 -2.59
N ASP A 5 3.72 0.35 -3.30
CA ASP A 5 2.94 1.01 -4.34
C ASP A 5 3.52 0.64 -5.70
N PHE A 6 2.74 -0.07 -6.53
CA PHE A 6 3.22 -0.64 -7.78
C PHE A 6 2.93 0.28 -8.96
N ASN A 7 3.90 0.42 -9.85
CA ASN A 7 3.73 1.01 -11.17
C ASN A 7 4.02 -0.06 -12.22
N TYR A 8 2.99 -0.81 -12.59
CA TYR A 8 3.11 -1.92 -13.56
C TYR A 8 3.59 -1.44 -14.93
N ALA A 9 3.07 -0.30 -15.42
CA ALA A 9 3.45 0.25 -16.72
C ALA A 9 4.97 0.52 -16.83
N SER A 10 5.63 0.81 -15.71
CA SER A 10 7.05 1.12 -15.64
C SER A 10 7.88 0.01 -14.97
N ALA A 11 7.27 -1.13 -14.64
CA ALA A 11 7.91 -2.27 -13.99
C ALA A 11 8.75 -1.90 -12.74
N TYR A 12 8.23 -1.02 -11.88
CA TYR A 12 8.85 -0.69 -10.60
C TYR A 12 7.82 -0.61 -9.49
N SER A 13 8.30 -0.63 -8.25
CA SER A 13 7.48 -0.27 -7.09
C SER A 13 8.21 0.68 -6.13
N LYS A 14 7.45 1.39 -5.30
CA LYS A 14 7.98 2.17 -4.17
C LYS A 14 7.52 1.53 -2.88
N VAL A 15 8.46 1.23 -2.00
CA VAL A 15 8.18 0.67 -0.67
C VAL A 15 8.35 1.75 0.39
N TYR A 16 7.25 2.12 1.02
CA TYR A 16 7.16 3.04 2.14
C TYR A 16 7.17 2.23 3.41
N SER A 17 8.20 2.36 4.25
CA SER A 17 8.33 1.67 5.54
C SER A 17 8.30 2.68 6.66
N ILE A 18 7.37 2.53 7.60
CA ILE A 18 7.25 3.39 8.79
C ILE A 18 7.26 2.57 10.08
N SER A 19 8.08 3.00 11.03
CA SER A 19 8.20 2.44 12.37
C SER A 19 8.59 3.53 13.39
N ASN A 20 8.78 3.12 14.64
CA ASN A 20 9.39 3.95 15.68
C ASN A 20 10.85 4.34 15.39
N GLU A 21 11.52 3.68 14.43
CA GLU A 21 12.89 3.99 14.03
C GLU A 21 12.95 5.07 12.93
N GLY A 22 11.84 5.28 12.22
CA GLY A 22 11.77 6.26 11.15
C GLY A 22 10.80 5.88 10.03
N LEU A 23 10.81 6.71 9.00
CA LEU A 23 10.19 6.50 7.70
C LEU A 23 11.28 6.34 6.65
N LYS A 24 11.13 5.35 5.77
CA LYS A 24 12.04 5.08 4.66
C LYS A 24 11.26 4.79 3.39
N ILE A 25 11.66 5.38 2.28
CA ILE A 25 11.10 5.11 0.95
C ILE A 25 12.20 4.49 0.10
N VAL A 26 11.91 3.30 -0.45
CA VAL A 26 12.81 2.55 -1.31
C VAL A 26 12.17 2.39 -2.67
N PHE A 27 12.85 2.84 -3.71
CA PHE A 27 12.59 2.42 -5.08
C PHE A 27 13.02 0.96 -5.22
N LYS A 28 12.12 0.12 -5.72
CA LYS A 28 12.37 -1.27 -6.08
C LYS A 28 12.26 -1.37 -7.59
N GLY A 29 13.40 -1.59 -8.24
CA GLY A 29 13.41 -1.93 -9.66
C GLY A 29 13.07 -3.39 -9.79
N GLU A 30 11.99 -3.72 -10.49
CA GLU A 30 11.51 -5.11 -10.62
C GLU A 30 12.16 -5.82 -11.82
N LEU A 31 13.12 -5.16 -12.49
CA LEU A 31 13.87 -5.67 -13.65
C LEU A 31 15.29 -6.10 -13.25
N GLU A 32 15.82 -7.13 -13.94
CA GLU A 32 17.10 -7.81 -13.61
C GLU A 32 18.33 -6.88 -13.50
N ASN A 33 18.31 -5.72 -14.18
CA ASN A 33 19.41 -4.75 -14.16
C ASN A 33 19.12 -3.49 -13.34
N GLU A 34 17.96 -3.40 -12.72
CA GLU A 34 17.65 -2.30 -11.82
C GLU A 34 18.02 -2.66 -10.39
N SER A 35 18.55 -1.68 -9.67
CA SER A 35 18.93 -1.84 -8.27
C SER A 35 18.03 -1.01 -7.39
N ASP A 36 17.76 -1.53 -6.20
CA ASP A 36 17.06 -0.81 -5.16
C ASP A 36 17.78 0.49 -4.81
N ARG A 37 17.01 1.57 -4.61
CA ARG A 37 17.56 2.87 -4.21
C ARG A 37 16.74 3.46 -3.09
N ILE A 38 17.43 4.01 -2.09
CA ILE A 38 16.75 4.79 -1.06
C ILE A 38 16.39 6.14 -1.68
N LEU A 39 15.10 6.47 -1.73
CA LEU A 39 14.61 7.75 -2.23
C LEU A 39 14.52 8.78 -1.11
N PHE A 40 14.11 8.34 0.09
CA PHE A 40 13.87 9.23 1.22
C PHE A 40 14.06 8.49 2.54
N THR A 41 14.52 9.22 3.56
CA THR A 41 14.56 8.77 4.94
C THR A 41 14.24 9.93 5.88
N SER A 42 13.43 9.67 6.90
CA SER A 42 13.24 10.55 8.04
C SER A 42 13.33 9.74 9.33
N ILE A 43 14.03 10.25 10.33
CA ILE A 43 14.13 9.63 11.67
C ILE A 43 13.23 10.32 12.70
N ASP A 44 12.68 11.49 12.37
CA ASP A 44 11.85 12.28 13.27
C ASP A 44 10.38 12.12 12.87
N ILE A 45 9.78 11.01 13.31
CA ILE A 45 8.36 10.73 13.09
C ILE A 45 7.59 11.18 14.34
N PRO A 46 6.70 12.17 14.23
CA PRO A 46 5.92 12.63 15.36
C PRO A 46 5.14 11.48 16.00
N VAL A 47 5.21 11.35 17.32
CA VAL A 47 4.55 10.29 18.10
C VAL A 47 3.05 10.21 17.81
N ARG A 48 2.40 11.35 17.53
CA ARG A 48 0.98 11.40 17.17
C ARG A 48 0.67 10.57 15.91
N ASN A 49 1.53 10.65 14.88
CA ASN A 49 1.34 9.94 13.61
C ASN A 49 1.53 8.44 13.82
N LEU A 50 2.56 8.03 14.60
CA LEU A 50 2.74 6.62 14.98
C LEU A 50 1.53 6.07 15.78
N ARG A 51 0.97 6.88 16.69
CA ARG A 51 -0.23 6.51 17.45
C ARG A 51 -1.43 6.34 16.52
N GLN A 52 -1.67 7.28 15.60
CA GLN A 52 -2.77 7.18 14.64
C GLN A 52 -2.62 5.93 13.76
N LEU A 53 -1.42 5.62 13.26
CA LEU A 53 -1.18 4.38 12.49
C LEU A 53 -1.45 3.12 13.31
N SER A 54 -1.20 3.14 14.61
CA SER A 54 -1.48 2.00 15.49
C SER A 54 -2.97 1.75 15.75
N GLN A 55 -3.81 2.75 15.44
CA GLN A 55 -5.27 2.70 15.63
C GLN A 55 -6.02 2.23 14.38
N VAL A 56 -5.36 2.15 13.22
CA VAL A 56 -5.95 1.58 12.02
C VAL A 56 -6.24 0.10 12.26
N ASP A 57 -7.50 -0.29 12.03
CA ASP A 57 -7.96 -1.67 12.25
C ASP A 57 -7.62 -2.56 11.05
N PHE A 58 -6.40 -3.08 11.04
CA PHE A 58 -5.96 -4.05 10.04
C PHE A 58 -6.48 -5.47 10.31
N ASP A 59 -6.89 -5.76 11.54
CA ASP A 59 -7.14 -7.15 11.98
C ASP A 59 -8.40 -7.72 11.29
N ASN A 60 -9.40 -6.86 11.04
CA ASN A 60 -10.65 -7.24 10.39
C ASN A 60 -10.64 -7.13 8.85
N LEU A 61 -9.54 -6.63 8.26
CA LEU A 61 -9.44 -6.53 6.81
C LEU A 61 -9.29 -7.90 6.17
N LYS A 62 -9.75 -8.04 4.94
CA LYS A 62 -9.56 -9.24 4.13
C LYS A 62 -8.21 -9.18 3.43
N ALA A 63 -7.77 -10.29 2.84
CA ALA A 63 -6.47 -10.36 2.19
C ALA A 63 -6.42 -9.58 0.88
N ILE A 64 -7.51 -9.59 0.10
CA ILE A 64 -7.56 -9.01 -1.26
C ILE A 64 -8.87 -8.26 -1.46
N TYR A 65 -8.76 -7.06 -2.02
CA TYR A 65 -9.85 -6.27 -2.57
C TYR A 65 -9.45 -5.81 -3.96
N SER A 66 -10.18 -6.22 -4.99
CA SER A 66 -9.76 -5.97 -6.36
C SER A 66 -10.95 -5.65 -7.24
N ASN A 67 -10.84 -4.57 -8.01
CA ASN A 67 -11.73 -4.33 -9.15
C ASN A 67 -11.12 -5.00 -10.39
N GLN A 68 -11.80 -6.02 -10.89
CA GLN A 68 -11.29 -6.87 -11.98
C GLN A 68 -11.47 -6.25 -13.38
N CYS A 69 -12.25 -5.18 -13.52
CA CYS A 69 -12.47 -4.54 -14.82
C CYS A 69 -11.27 -3.69 -15.26
N VAL A 70 -10.38 -3.32 -14.33
CA VAL A 70 -9.18 -2.53 -14.61
C VAL A 70 -7.97 -3.47 -14.61
N LEU A 71 -7.45 -3.76 -15.80
CA LEU A 71 -6.32 -4.68 -16.00
C LEU A 71 -4.98 -4.12 -15.50
N ASP A 72 -4.74 -2.84 -15.76
CA ASP A 72 -3.55 -2.11 -15.32
C ASP A 72 -3.99 -0.87 -14.56
N GLY A 73 -3.55 -0.70 -13.32
CA GLY A 73 -3.89 0.48 -12.55
C GLY A 73 -3.24 0.54 -11.18
N ASP A 74 -4.01 0.99 -10.19
CA ASP A 74 -3.52 1.32 -8.86
C ASP A 74 -3.45 0.09 -7.97
N ILE A 75 -2.24 -0.40 -7.68
CA ILE A 75 -2.04 -1.60 -6.87
C ILE A 75 -1.16 -1.26 -5.67
N LYS A 76 -1.68 -1.57 -4.48
CA LYS A 76 -1.00 -1.34 -3.21
C LYS A 76 -1.02 -2.59 -2.35
N PHE A 77 0.16 -2.96 -1.85
CA PHE A 77 0.36 -4.07 -0.93
C PHE A 77 0.71 -3.54 0.46
N PHE A 78 -0.22 -3.67 1.40
CA PHE A 78 -0.06 -3.26 2.78
C PHE A 78 0.47 -4.42 3.60
N THR A 79 1.52 -4.16 4.38
CA THR A 79 2.02 -5.08 5.39
C THR A 79 2.04 -4.40 6.74
N TYR A 80 1.21 -4.90 7.65
CA TYR A 80 1.10 -4.41 9.01
C TYR A 80 1.57 -5.49 9.99
N LYS A 81 2.46 -5.10 10.90
CA LYS A 81 2.98 -5.98 11.95
C LYS A 81 2.65 -5.38 13.30
N LYS A 82 1.92 -6.13 14.14
CA LYS A 82 1.60 -5.76 15.52
C LYS A 82 1.88 -6.95 16.42
N LYS A 83 2.90 -6.79 17.28
CA LYS A 83 3.42 -7.86 18.14
C LYS A 83 3.72 -9.13 17.31
N ASP A 84 2.90 -10.16 17.48
CA ASP A 84 3.05 -11.49 16.89
C ASP A 84 2.20 -11.71 15.64
N THR A 85 1.39 -10.72 15.26
CA THR A 85 0.51 -10.81 14.08
C THR A 85 1.11 -10.04 12.92
N LEU A 86 1.19 -10.71 11.77
CA LEU A 86 1.52 -10.12 10.48
C LEU A 86 0.26 -10.15 9.61
N LYS A 87 -0.28 -8.97 9.30
CA LYS A 87 -1.38 -8.80 8.36
C LYS A 87 -0.87 -8.29 7.03
N LYS A 88 -1.37 -8.88 5.96
CA LYS A 88 -1.11 -8.47 4.57
C LYS A 88 -2.45 -8.23 3.90
N VAL A 89 -2.55 -7.12 3.18
CA VAL A 89 -3.74 -6.72 2.42
C VAL A 89 -3.30 -6.19 1.07
N ILE A 90 -3.95 -6.63 0.00
CA ILE A 90 -3.81 -6.07 -1.34
C ILE A 90 -5.07 -5.32 -1.69
N VAL A 91 -4.89 -4.11 -2.18
CA VAL A 91 -5.93 -3.38 -2.90
C VAL A 91 -5.47 -3.17 -4.33
N GLU A 92 -6.34 -3.51 -5.28
CA GLU A 92 -6.10 -3.38 -6.71
C GLU A 92 -7.27 -2.62 -7.31
N ASN A 93 -7.03 -1.41 -7.82
CA ASN A 93 -8.06 -0.56 -8.42
C ASN A 93 -9.28 -0.38 -7.50
N TYR A 94 -9.04 -0.36 -6.19
CA TYR A 94 -10.08 -0.41 -5.16
C TYR A 94 -9.74 0.56 -4.03
N PHE A 95 -10.72 1.40 -3.68
CA PHE A 95 -10.60 2.31 -2.55
C PHE A 95 -11.19 1.66 -1.29
N HIS A 96 -10.35 1.51 -0.25
CA HIS A 96 -10.75 0.97 1.04
C HIS A 96 -10.58 2.03 2.12
N ASP A 97 -11.70 2.48 2.68
CA ASP A 97 -11.77 3.61 3.61
C ASP A 97 -10.85 3.40 4.83
N GLU A 98 -10.80 2.19 5.38
CA GLU A 98 -9.97 1.83 6.53
C GLU A 98 -8.46 1.87 6.25
N LEU A 99 -8.02 1.77 4.98
CA LEU A 99 -6.61 1.83 4.61
C LEU A 99 -6.13 3.25 4.28
N SER A 100 -7.04 4.12 3.84
CA SER A 100 -6.74 5.51 3.45
C SER A 100 -6.01 6.30 4.55
N PRO A 101 -6.38 6.24 5.85
CA PRO A 101 -5.66 6.97 6.90
C PRO A 101 -4.17 6.64 6.98
N ALA A 102 -3.78 5.39 6.68
CA ALA A 102 -2.35 5.03 6.68
C ALA A 102 -1.58 5.73 5.56
N ILE A 103 -2.21 5.92 4.40
CA ILE A 103 -1.64 6.66 3.28
C ILE A 103 -1.58 8.14 3.59
N ASP A 104 -2.65 8.73 4.11
CA ASP A 104 -2.69 10.16 4.46
C ASP A 104 -1.58 10.53 5.44
N ILE A 105 -1.40 9.72 6.48
CA ILE A 105 -0.34 9.93 7.47
C ILE A 105 1.05 9.83 6.83
N ILE A 106 1.28 8.89 5.91
CA ILE A 106 2.57 8.82 5.21
C ILE A 106 2.75 10.06 4.32
N ASN A 107 1.71 10.48 3.61
CA ASN A 107 1.73 11.65 2.72
C ASN A 107 2.00 12.96 3.46
N GLU A 108 1.56 13.10 4.72
CA GLU A 108 1.90 14.22 5.60
C GLU A 108 3.39 14.27 5.99
N LEU A 109 4.06 13.12 6.00
CA LEU A 109 5.43 12.96 6.50
C LEU A 109 6.49 13.01 5.39
N VAL A 110 6.08 13.05 4.13
CA VAL A 110 6.99 12.97 2.97
C VAL A 110 6.89 14.22 2.10
N PRO A 111 7.97 14.56 1.37
CA PRO A 111 7.91 15.55 0.30
C PRO A 111 6.87 15.19 -0.76
N LYS A 112 6.34 16.20 -1.46
CA LYS A 112 5.24 16.05 -2.43
C LYS A 112 5.55 15.04 -3.53
N GLU A 113 6.79 15.01 -4.02
CA GLU A 113 7.29 14.08 -5.05
C GLU A 113 7.32 12.61 -4.61
N HIS A 114 7.13 12.37 -3.31
CA HIS A 114 7.10 11.05 -2.69
C HIS A 114 5.73 10.71 -2.12
N GLN A 115 4.70 11.52 -2.34
CA GLN A 115 3.35 11.17 -1.90
C GLN A 115 2.80 9.99 -2.73
N ILE A 116 2.06 9.13 -2.04
CA ILE A 116 1.30 8.02 -2.60
C ILE A 116 -0.01 8.60 -3.15
N LEU A 117 -0.31 8.35 -4.43
CA LEU A 117 -1.59 8.68 -5.02
C LEU A 117 -2.62 7.63 -4.58
N TYR A 118 -3.70 8.06 -3.93
CA TYR A 118 -4.80 7.19 -3.50
C TYR A 118 -6.08 8.01 -3.33
N ASP A 119 -6.59 8.52 -4.45
CA ASP A 119 -7.76 9.40 -4.45
C ASP A 119 -9.05 8.58 -4.61
N GLU A 120 -9.97 8.74 -3.65
CA GLU A 120 -11.25 8.05 -3.63
C GLU A 120 -12.06 8.33 -4.90
N LYS A 121 -12.09 9.59 -5.34
CA LYS A 121 -12.92 10.00 -6.48
C LYS A 121 -12.37 9.40 -7.77
N GLU A 122 -11.07 9.49 -7.99
CA GLU A 122 -10.41 8.91 -9.16
C GLU A 122 -10.61 7.39 -9.20
N ILE A 123 -10.38 6.69 -8.09
CA ILE A 123 -10.56 5.24 -8.03
C ILE A 123 -12.03 4.88 -8.24
N LYS A 124 -12.98 5.52 -7.55
CA LYS A 124 -14.41 5.25 -7.76
C LYS A 124 -14.88 5.57 -9.18
N GLU A 125 -14.27 6.56 -9.83
CA GLU A 125 -14.55 6.91 -11.22
C GLU A 125 -14.04 5.84 -12.19
N LEU A 126 -12.84 5.28 -11.95
CA LEU A 126 -12.34 4.10 -12.67
C LEU A 126 -13.22 2.86 -12.46
N MET A 127 -13.83 2.73 -11.28
CA MET A 127 -14.74 1.63 -10.97
C MET A 127 -16.15 1.80 -11.60
N LYS A 128 -16.51 2.98 -12.14
CA LYS A 128 -17.86 3.21 -12.68
C LYS A 128 -18.17 2.23 -13.82
N GLY A 129 -19.29 1.53 -13.70
CA GLY A 129 -19.72 0.55 -14.71
C GLY A 129 -19.03 -0.81 -14.57
N CYS A 130 -18.22 -1.02 -13.53
CA CYS A 130 -17.69 -2.32 -13.18
C CYS A 130 -18.47 -2.93 -12.01
N GLU A 131 -19.06 -4.11 -12.23
CA GLU A 131 -19.77 -4.88 -11.19
C GLU A 131 -18.91 -6.02 -10.63
N GLU A 132 -17.73 -6.26 -11.19
CA GLU A 132 -16.83 -7.37 -10.83
C GLU A 132 -15.82 -6.96 -9.76
N ILE A 133 -16.25 -7.04 -8.51
CA ILE A 133 -15.39 -6.85 -7.34
C ILE A 133 -15.02 -8.20 -6.75
N LEU A 134 -13.73 -8.50 -6.72
CA LEU A 134 -13.16 -9.67 -6.05
C LEU A 134 -12.76 -9.28 -4.63
N ILE A 135 -13.27 -10.04 -3.66
CA ILE A 135 -12.90 -9.90 -2.25
C ILE A 135 -12.53 -11.29 -1.71
N MET A 136 -11.30 -11.45 -1.20
CA MET A 136 -10.81 -12.73 -0.68
C MET A 136 -10.35 -12.62 0.77
N GLU A 137 -10.82 -13.52 1.62
CA GLU A 137 -10.45 -13.60 3.04
C GLU A 137 -8.95 -13.92 3.23
N THR A 138 -8.40 -14.76 2.36
CA THR A 138 -7.02 -15.25 2.42
C THR A 138 -6.35 -15.13 1.06
N PHE A 139 -5.01 -15.08 1.06
CA PHE A 139 -4.25 -15.21 -0.17
C PHE A 139 -4.42 -16.62 -0.77
N PRO A 140 -4.59 -16.75 -2.10
CA PRO A 140 -4.59 -18.05 -2.73
C PRO A 140 -3.26 -18.75 -2.45
N GLU A 141 -3.33 -20.02 -2.09
CA GLU A 141 -2.13 -20.84 -1.93
C GLU A 141 -1.45 -20.97 -3.30
N ILE A 142 -0.20 -20.51 -3.40
CA ILE A 142 0.62 -20.79 -4.58
C ILE A 142 0.95 -22.28 -4.49
N GLN A 143 0.26 -23.10 -5.29
CA GLN A 143 0.68 -24.48 -5.51
C GLN A 143 2.08 -24.43 -6.14
N LYS A 144 3.09 -24.79 -5.35
CA LYS A 144 4.44 -25.03 -5.87
C LYS A 144 4.36 -26.30 -6.72
N ASN A 145 4.21 -26.14 -8.03
CA ASN A 145 4.48 -27.20 -9.00
C ASN A 145 5.98 -27.37 -9.19
#